data_AF-A0A5C8M932-F1
#
_entry.id   AF-A0A5C8M932-F1
#
_cell.length_a   1.000
_cell.length_b   1.000
_cell.length_c   1.000
_cell.angle_alpha   90.00
_cell.angle_beta   90.00
_cell.angle_gamma   90.00
#
_symmetry.space_group_name_H-M   'P 1'
#
loop_
_entity.id
_entity.type
_entity.pdbx_description
1 polymer ?
#
loop_
_entity_poly.entity_id
_entity_poly.type
_entity_poly.pdbx_seq_one_letter_code
_entity_poly.pdbx_strand_id
1 'polypeptide(L)'
;MPLNTHSHEIRQLLSDMDGLFDNFFRWLGGQYDTKSGGFYYAASSKELPHHGPDIESTAQALNILERCGLMEKIPDAMKQGLIRFFQNKQDASSGYFYDANPLMRRDEVMVARAISYSLNALRKLGGQPLYALPYEAKQAPAYMSSPDQYLAWLQAVELSNSWRGCDRLSTSSVYVRQVEPAARRDAFVQTAFDFFADRQDPRSGLWGEGSCYVQISGTFKLHMFYDHFHVPLPREDQIYQSILFALRHEEAADMCYIRNPIHLLSYMKLQIHPQELREIIQITLANMKRLLRADGGFSRELAHSPTAPNVAQVKHGEWYPGMPAAVHIGGGKMEGDMNAGTQALLIRSVCYQLAGEVAPKLAASDTYVYPSR
;
A
#
# COMPACT_ATOMS: atom_id res chain seq x y z
N MET A 1 14.02 -29.13 26.23
CA MET A 1 12.96 -29.23 25.21
C MET A 1 12.10 -27.95 25.17
N PRO A 2 12.52 -26.86 24.47
CA PRO A 2 11.69 -25.65 24.30
C PRO A 2 11.38 -25.26 22.83
N LEU A 3 12.11 -25.81 21.83
CA LEU A 3 11.97 -25.38 20.43
C LEU A 3 10.67 -25.87 19.74
N ASN A 4 10.12 -27.01 20.17
CA ASN A 4 8.98 -27.63 19.49
C ASN A 4 7.63 -26.96 19.85
N THR A 5 7.49 -26.43 21.07
CA THR A 5 6.23 -25.81 21.54
C THR A 5 5.92 -24.51 20.78
N HIS A 6 6.90 -23.63 20.62
CA HIS A 6 6.69 -22.37 19.89
C HIS A 6 6.36 -22.57 18.41
N SER A 7 6.94 -23.59 17.76
CA SER A 7 6.62 -23.91 16.37
C SER A 7 5.14 -24.32 16.22
N HIS A 8 4.61 -25.13 17.14
CA HIS A 8 3.20 -25.51 17.13
C HIS A 8 2.28 -24.30 17.36
N GLU A 9 2.60 -23.45 18.34
CA GLU A 9 1.84 -22.23 18.63
C GLU A 9 1.81 -21.25 17.46
N ILE A 10 2.95 -21.03 16.80
CA ILE A 10 3.04 -20.17 15.61
C ILE A 10 2.16 -20.74 14.49
N ARG A 11 2.21 -22.05 14.22
CA ARG A 11 1.35 -22.67 13.20
C ARG A 11 -0.13 -22.54 13.51
N GLN A 12 -0.52 -22.67 14.77
CA GLN A 12 -1.92 -22.44 15.18
C GLN A 12 -2.34 -20.98 14.94
N LEU A 13 -1.50 -20.01 15.31
CA LEU A 13 -1.80 -18.58 15.08
C LEU A 13 -1.92 -18.26 13.58
N LEU A 14 -1.07 -18.85 12.74
CA LEU A 14 -1.14 -18.71 11.29
C LEU A 14 -2.44 -19.34 10.73
N SER A 15 -2.81 -20.53 11.20
CA SER A 15 -4.09 -21.17 10.84
C SER A 15 -5.30 -20.32 11.28
N ASP A 16 -5.26 -19.72 12.46
CA ASP A 16 -6.32 -18.82 12.93
C ASP A 16 -6.41 -17.55 12.08
N MET A 17 -5.28 -17.08 11.55
CA MET A 17 -5.23 -15.95 10.63
C MET A 17 -5.88 -16.26 9.28
N ASP A 18 -5.71 -17.50 8.79
CA ASP A 18 -6.36 -17.97 7.56
C ASP A 18 -7.88 -17.93 7.66
N GLY A 19 -8.43 -18.32 8.81
CA GLY A 19 -9.88 -18.29 9.08
C GLY A 19 -10.50 -16.90 9.02
N LEU A 20 -9.70 -15.82 9.10
CA LEU A 20 -10.22 -14.46 8.91
C LEU A 20 -10.70 -14.18 7.48
N PHE A 21 -10.35 -15.04 6.51
CA PHE A 21 -10.65 -14.85 5.09
C PHE A 21 -11.83 -15.69 4.58
N ASP A 22 -12.56 -16.39 5.44
CA ASP A 22 -13.64 -17.30 5.05
C ASP A 22 -14.72 -16.67 4.16
N ASN A 23 -15.07 -15.40 4.42
CA ASN A 23 -16.05 -14.64 3.65
C ASN A 23 -15.43 -13.59 2.71
N PHE A 24 -14.10 -13.51 2.66
CA PHE A 24 -13.39 -12.41 2.00
C PHE A 24 -13.61 -12.36 0.49
N PHE A 25 -13.63 -13.52 -0.18
CA PHE A 25 -13.80 -13.58 -1.64
C PHE A 25 -15.23 -13.28 -2.08
N ARG A 26 -16.23 -13.57 -1.23
CA ARG A 26 -17.61 -13.12 -1.46
C ARG A 26 -17.69 -11.60 -1.41
N TRP A 27 -17.07 -11.00 -0.39
CA TRP A 27 -16.95 -9.54 -0.27
C TRP A 27 -16.24 -8.92 -1.47
N LEU A 28 -15.09 -9.46 -1.88
CA LEU A 28 -14.30 -8.99 -3.03
C LEU A 28 -15.11 -9.00 -4.33
N GLY A 29 -15.80 -10.12 -4.61
CA GLY A 29 -16.66 -10.24 -5.79
C GLY A 29 -17.79 -9.21 -5.78
N GLY A 30 -18.29 -8.88 -4.58
CA GLY A 30 -19.25 -7.80 -4.37
C GLY A 30 -18.73 -6.42 -4.75
N GLN A 31 -17.43 -6.17 -4.87
CA GLN A 31 -16.88 -4.87 -5.23
C GLN A 31 -16.69 -4.66 -6.74
N TYR A 32 -16.83 -5.70 -7.57
CA TYR A 32 -16.65 -5.57 -9.01
C TYR A 32 -17.82 -4.88 -9.70
N ASP A 33 -17.52 -3.97 -10.62
CA ASP A 33 -18.50 -3.27 -11.46
C ASP A 33 -18.44 -3.80 -12.90
N THR A 34 -19.44 -4.59 -13.30
CA THR A 34 -19.46 -5.22 -14.63
C THR A 34 -19.55 -4.21 -15.78
N LYS A 35 -20.04 -2.99 -15.51
CA LYS A 35 -20.21 -1.91 -16.50
C LYS A 35 -18.88 -1.26 -16.87
N SER A 36 -18.12 -0.80 -15.89
CA SER A 36 -16.82 -0.15 -16.10
C SER A 36 -15.66 -1.13 -16.20
N GLY A 37 -15.80 -2.32 -15.60
CA GLY A 37 -14.72 -3.30 -15.45
C GLY A 37 -13.78 -3.02 -14.28
N GLY A 38 -14.06 -2.01 -13.44
CA GLY A 38 -13.26 -1.68 -12.25
C GLY A 38 -13.81 -2.30 -10.96
N PHE A 39 -13.12 -2.04 -9.84
CA PHE A 39 -13.59 -2.38 -8.50
C PHE A 39 -13.83 -1.13 -7.65
N TYR A 40 -14.93 -1.13 -6.90
CA TYR A 40 -15.23 -0.12 -5.89
C TYR A 40 -14.31 -0.25 -4.68
N TYR A 41 -14.10 0.88 -4.00
CA TYR A 41 -13.35 0.95 -2.75
C TYR A 41 -14.04 0.19 -1.61
N ALA A 42 -15.34 0.42 -1.41
CA ALA A 42 -16.17 -0.24 -0.40
C ALA A 42 -17.62 -0.41 -0.91
N ALA A 43 -18.46 -1.14 -0.19
CA ALA A 43 -19.84 -1.38 -0.62
C ALA A 43 -20.63 -0.06 -0.76
N SER A 44 -20.46 0.86 0.19
CA SER A 44 -21.08 2.18 0.17
C SER A 44 -20.60 3.08 -0.97
N SER A 45 -19.44 2.81 -1.58
CA SER A 45 -18.94 3.57 -2.73
C SER A 45 -19.91 3.56 -3.91
N LYS A 46 -20.74 2.52 -4.02
CA LYS A 46 -21.77 2.38 -5.07
C LYS A 46 -22.93 3.36 -4.93
N GLU A 47 -23.13 3.88 -3.73
CA GLU A 47 -24.21 4.82 -3.40
C GLU A 47 -23.79 6.28 -3.60
N LEU A 48 -22.49 6.53 -3.79
CA LEU A 48 -21.94 7.87 -3.91
C LEU A 48 -22.29 8.48 -5.28
N PRO A 49 -22.97 9.64 -5.32
CA PRO A 49 -23.35 10.29 -6.58
C PRO A 49 -22.13 10.62 -7.44
N HIS A 50 -22.13 10.22 -8.71
CA HIS A 50 -21.06 10.49 -9.67
C HIS A 50 -19.70 9.85 -9.34
N HIS A 51 -19.65 8.91 -8.38
CA HIS A 51 -18.47 8.11 -8.11
C HIS A 51 -18.63 6.72 -8.74
N GLY A 52 -17.56 6.26 -9.38
CA GLY A 52 -17.45 4.91 -9.91
C GLY A 52 -16.19 4.25 -9.34
N PRO A 53 -15.85 3.04 -9.81
CA PRO A 53 -14.58 2.42 -9.51
C PRO A 53 -13.38 3.33 -9.82
N ASP A 54 -12.39 3.27 -8.94
CA ASP A 54 -11.18 4.09 -9.00
C ASP A 54 -9.93 3.25 -9.32
N ILE A 55 -8.84 3.93 -9.70
CA ILE A 55 -7.58 3.31 -10.11
C ILE A 55 -6.97 2.49 -8.97
N GLU A 56 -6.92 3.04 -7.76
CA GLU A 56 -6.25 2.42 -6.62
C GLU A 56 -7.00 1.15 -6.20
N SER A 57 -8.32 1.23 -6.03
CA SER A 57 -9.14 0.07 -5.65
C SER A 57 -9.09 -1.04 -6.70
N THR A 58 -9.16 -0.68 -7.99
CA THR A 58 -9.09 -1.67 -9.08
C THR A 58 -7.72 -2.37 -9.13
N ALA A 59 -6.63 -1.62 -8.98
CA ALA A 59 -5.29 -2.22 -8.96
C ALA A 59 -5.05 -3.07 -7.70
N GLN A 60 -5.62 -2.67 -6.57
CA GLN A 60 -5.60 -3.43 -5.33
C GLN A 60 -6.37 -4.76 -5.42
N ALA A 61 -7.56 -4.75 -6.04
CA ALA A 61 -8.28 -5.99 -6.35
C ALA A 61 -7.46 -6.95 -7.22
N LEU A 62 -6.75 -6.44 -8.23
CA LEU A 62 -5.84 -7.26 -9.03
C LEU A 62 -4.68 -7.84 -8.21
N ASN A 63 -4.12 -7.08 -7.27
CA ASN A 63 -3.10 -7.59 -6.37
C ASN A 63 -3.66 -8.72 -5.46
N ILE A 64 -4.91 -8.61 -5.03
CA ILE A 64 -5.59 -9.67 -4.28
C ILE A 64 -5.72 -10.93 -5.16
N LEU A 65 -6.25 -10.80 -6.38
CA LEU A 65 -6.42 -11.93 -7.30
C LEU A 65 -5.08 -12.61 -7.63
N GLU A 66 -4.01 -11.85 -7.83
CA GLU A 66 -2.65 -12.37 -8.06
C GLU A 66 -2.14 -13.17 -6.86
N ARG A 67 -2.17 -12.59 -5.66
CA ARG A 67 -1.66 -13.23 -4.43
C ARG A 67 -2.42 -14.51 -4.07
N CYS A 68 -3.67 -14.63 -4.53
CA CYS A 68 -4.50 -15.81 -4.30
C CYS A 68 -4.47 -16.81 -5.47
N GLY A 69 -3.62 -16.60 -6.48
CA GLY A 69 -3.50 -17.51 -7.63
C GLY A 69 -4.75 -17.57 -8.52
N LEU A 70 -5.49 -16.47 -8.60
CA LEU A 70 -6.76 -16.38 -9.33
C LEU A 70 -6.60 -15.75 -10.72
N MET A 71 -5.48 -15.09 -11.01
CA MET A 71 -5.26 -14.33 -12.26
C MET A 71 -5.46 -15.16 -13.54
N GLU A 72 -4.99 -16.41 -13.56
CA GLU A 72 -5.12 -17.29 -14.73
C GLU A 72 -6.56 -17.69 -15.03
N LYS A 73 -7.44 -17.58 -14.03
CA LYS A 73 -8.86 -17.94 -14.13
C LYS A 73 -9.77 -16.75 -14.47
N ILE A 74 -9.21 -15.54 -14.62
CA ILE A 74 -9.99 -14.35 -14.96
C ILE A 74 -10.63 -14.57 -16.36
N PRO A 75 -11.96 -14.46 -16.50
CA PRO A 75 -12.60 -14.55 -17.81
C PRO A 75 -12.08 -13.49 -18.78
N ASP A 76 -11.88 -13.84 -20.06
CA ASP A 76 -11.34 -12.92 -21.07
C ASP A 76 -12.12 -11.60 -21.16
N ALA A 77 -13.45 -11.65 -21.07
CA ALA A 77 -14.29 -10.46 -21.08
C ALA A 77 -13.99 -9.50 -19.91
N MET A 78 -13.73 -10.04 -18.72
CA MET A 78 -13.35 -9.26 -17.54
C MET A 78 -11.92 -8.74 -17.68
N LYS A 79 -10.98 -9.56 -18.14
CA LYS A 79 -9.59 -9.16 -18.42
C LYS A 79 -9.54 -7.98 -19.39
N GLN A 80 -10.29 -8.04 -20.49
CA GLN A 80 -10.40 -6.95 -21.46
C GLN A 80 -11.12 -5.72 -20.88
N GLY A 81 -12.10 -5.91 -20.00
CA GLY A 81 -12.75 -4.82 -19.26
C GLY A 81 -11.77 -4.05 -18.38
N LEU A 82 -10.94 -4.77 -17.61
CA LEU A 82 -9.91 -4.20 -16.75
C LEU A 82 -8.83 -3.45 -17.56
N ILE A 83 -8.37 -4.00 -18.69
CA ILE A 83 -7.42 -3.31 -19.57
C ILE A 83 -8.00 -1.97 -20.03
N ARG A 84 -9.24 -1.98 -20.57
CA ARG A 84 -9.93 -0.76 -20.99
C ARG A 84 -10.14 0.22 -19.85
N PHE A 85 -10.44 -0.28 -18.64
CA PHE A 85 -10.59 0.56 -17.45
C PHE A 85 -9.34 1.41 -17.23
N PHE A 86 -8.15 0.81 -17.12
CA PHE A 86 -6.91 1.58 -16.90
C PHE A 86 -6.52 2.45 -18.09
N GLN A 87 -6.67 1.95 -19.32
CA GLN A 87 -6.37 2.71 -20.53
C GLN A 87 -7.22 3.98 -20.64
N ASN A 88 -8.52 3.90 -20.32
CA ASN A 88 -9.42 5.05 -20.36
C ASN A 88 -9.16 6.10 -19.26
N LYS A 89 -8.34 5.76 -18.25
CA LYS A 89 -7.91 6.71 -17.22
C LYS A 89 -6.70 7.52 -17.67
N GLN A 90 -6.03 7.14 -18.76
CA GLN A 90 -4.84 7.81 -19.24
C GLN A 90 -5.20 9.07 -20.04
N ASP A 91 -4.63 10.20 -19.63
CA ASP A 91 -4.77 11.49 -20.29
C ASP A 91 -3.81 11.58 -21.49
N ALA A 92 -4.34 11.81 -22.68
CA ALA A 92 -3.57 11.80 -23.92
C ALA A 92 -2.50 12.90 -24.00
N SER A 93 -2.76 14.05 -23.37
CA SER A 93 -1.84 15.20 -23.44
C SER A 93 -0.66 15.06 -22.49
N SER A 94 -0.89 14.41 -21.36
CA SER A 94 0.06 14.43 -20.25
C SER A 94 0.65 13.08 -19.89
N GLY A 95 0.05 11.98 -20.35
CA GLY A 95 0.50 10.63 -20.04
C GLY A 95 0.13 10.15 -18.64
N TYR A 96 -0.40 11.04 -17.79
CA TYR A 96 -0.86 10.72 -16.45
C TYR A 96 -2.16 9.92 -16.45
N PHE A 97 -2.42 9.22 -15.34
CA PHE A 97 -3.66 8.48 -15.11
C PHE A 97 -4.50 9.20 -14.06
N TYR A 98 -5.79 9.43 -14.36
CA TYR A 98 -6.69 10.16 -13.48
C TYR A 98 -8.04 9.47 -13.30
N ASP A 99 -8.52 9.48 -12.07
CA ASP A 99 -9.93 9.29 -11.77
C ASP A 99 -10.73 10.57 -12.06
N ALA A 100 -12.06 10.41 -12.10
CA ALA A 100 -12.96 11.50 -12.49
C ALA A 100 -12.95 12.68 -11.51
N ASN A 101 -12.55 12.47 -10.26
CA ASN A 101 -12.54 13.53 -9.26
C ASN A 101 -11.42 14.56 -9.55
N PRO A 102 -11.74 15.84 -9.81
CA PRO A 102 -10.75 16.85 -10.19
C PRO A 102 -9.74 17.15 -9.08
N LEU A 103 -10.05 16.83 -7.82
CA LEU A 103 -9.14 17.03 -6.70
C LEU A 103 -7.91 16.12 -6.78
N MET A 104 -8.03 14.95 -7.42
CA MET A 104 -6.90 14.04 -7.64
C MET A 104 -5.74 14.74 -8.36
N ARG A 105 -6.04 15.60 -9.35
CA ARG A 105 -5.02 16.34 -10.12
C ARG A 105 -4.20 17.31 -9.27
N ARG A 106 -4.68 17.64 -8.07
CA ARG A 106 -4.04 18.56 -7.12
C ARG A 106 -3.25 17.85 -6.02
N ASP A 107 -3.27 16.52 -6.00
CA ASP A 107 -2.52 15.70 -5.04
C ASP A 107 -1.42 14.93 -5.78
N GLU A 108 -0.19 15.46 -5.74
CA GLU A 108 0.95 14.87 -6.45
C GLU A 108 1.21 13.40 -6.10
N VAL A 109 0.89 13.00 -4.86
CA VAL A 109 1.05 11.62 -4.39
C VAL A 109 0.03 10.71 -5.07
N MET A 110 -1.23 11.13 -5.16
CA MET A 110 -2.25 10.36 -5.88
C MET A 110 -1.90 10.22 -7.36
N VAL A 111 -1.48 11.33 -7.99
CA VAL A 111 -1.08 11.33 -9.40
C VAL A 111 0.09 10.39 -9.66
N ALA A 112 1.14 10.46 -8.83
CA ALA A 112 2.31 9.58 -8.93
C ALA A 112 1.94 8.10 -8.71
N ARG A 113 1.13 7.80 -7.68
CA ARG A 113 0.69 6.43 -7.37
C ARG A 113 -0.17 5.84 -8.50
N ALA A 114 -1.02 6.65 -9.14
CA ALA A 114 -1.88 6.20 -10.22
C ALA A 114 -1.10 5.72 -11.45
N ILE A 115 0.06 6.32 -11.74
CA ILE A 115 0.98 5.81 -12.78
C ILE A 115 1.42 4.39 -12.42
N SER A 116 1.98 4.19 -11.22
CA SER A 116 2.49 2.89 -10.78
C SER A 116 1.40 1.82 -10.74
N TYR A 117 0.21 2.15 -10.22
CA TYR A 117 -0.92 1.22 -10.19
C TYR A 117 -1.38 0.83 -11.58
N SER A 118 -1.57 1.80 -12.47
CA SER A 118 -2.09 1.53 -13.81
C SER A 118 -1.10 0.75 -14.66
N LEU A 119 0.19 1.10 -14.63
CA LEU A 119 1.21 0.37 -15.41
C LEU A 119 1.42 -1.05 -14.90
N ASN A 120 1.42 -1.25 -13.58
CA ASN A 120 1.53 -2.59 -13.01
C ASN A 120 0.31 -3.44 -13.36
N ALA A 121 -0.89 -2.88 -13.26
CA ALA A 121 -2.12 -3.58 -13.63
C ALA A 121 -2.16 -3.94 -15.12
N LEU A 122 -1.85 -3.00 -16.01
CA LEU A 122 -1.80 -3.24 -17.46
C LEU A 122 -0.81 -4.36 -17.78
N ARG A 123 0.41 -4.31 -17.25
CA ARG A 123 1.41 -5.36 -17.43
C ARG A 123 0.94 -6.74 -16.96
N LYS A 124 0.32 -6.84 -15.78
CA LYS A 124 -0.24 -8.10 -15.25
C LYS A 124 -1.33 -8.68 -16.16
N LEU A 125 -2.10 -7.81 -16.80
CA LEU A 125 -3.17 -8.19 -17.72
C LEU A 125 -2.67 -8.40 -19.15
N GLY A 126 -1.40 -8.14 -19.46
CA GLY A 126 -0.86 -8.17 -20.82
C GLY A 126 -1.28 -6.97 -21.69
N GLY A 127 -1.76 -5.90 -21.08
CA GLY A 127 -2.03 -4.61 -21.73
C GLY A 127 -0.83 -3.67 -21.72
N GLN A 128 -0.98 -2.53 -22.39
CA GLN A 128 -0.01 -1.43 -22.45
C GLN A 128 -0.72 -0.08 -22.28
N PRO A 129 -0.03 0.98 -21.81
CA PRO A 129 -0.57 2.33 -21.84
C PRO A 129 -0.89 2.75 -23.30
N LEU A 130 -1.87 3.63 -23.47
CA LEU A 130 -2.26 4.18 -24.78
C LEU A 130 -1.35 5.33 -25.23
N TYR A 131 -0.81 6.08 -24.28
CA TYR A 131 -0.06 7.30 -24.53
C TYR A 131 1.31 7.25 -23.84
N ALA A 132 2.24 8.10 -24.32
CA ALA A 132 3.56 8.27 -23.70
C ALA A 132 3.43 8.64 -22.22
N LEU A 133 4.36 8.17 -21.39
CA LEU A 133 4.38 8.48 -19.96
C LEU A 133 4.83 9.91 -19.69
N PRO A 134 4.58 10.49 -18.49
CA PRO A 134 4.80 11.92 -18.24
C PRO A 134 6.21 12.42 -18.55
N TYR A 135 7.25 11.62 -18.34
CA TYR A 135 8.61 12.05 -18.66
C TYR A 135 8.85 12.19 -20.17
N GLU A 136 8.42 11.19 -20.95
CA GLU A 136 8.49 11.20 -22.41
C GLU A 136 7.57 12.28 -23.02
N ALA A 137 6.40 12.49 -22.41
CA ALA A 137 5.46 13.55 -22.75
C ALA A 137 5.95 14.96 -22.33
N LYS A 138 7.11 15.08 -21.68
CA LYS A 138 7.67 16.33 -21.12
C LYS A 138 6.72 17.04 -20.14
N GLN A 139 5.99 16.26 -19.36
CA GLN A 139 5.05 16.69 -18.32
C GLN A 139 5.46 16.24 -16.91
N ALA A 140 6.65 15.65 -16.75
CA ALA A 140 7.18 15.35 -15.42
C ALA A 140 7.32 16.64 -14.58
N PRO A 141 7.24 16.55 -13.23
CA PRO A 141 7.32 17.72 -12.37
C PRO A 141 8.61 18.51 -12.55
N ALA A 142 8.54 19.83 -12.38
CA ALA A 142 9.67 20.74 -12.61
C ALA A 142 10.94 20.38 -11.81
N TYR A 143 10.78 19.82 -10.61
CA TYR A 143 11.89 19.36 -9.77
C TYR A 143 12.70 18.21 -10.39
N MET A 144 12.21 17.55 -11.45
CA MET A 144 12.91 16.48 -12.16
C MET A 144 13.87 16.98 -13.25
N SER A 145 14.10 18.29 -13.35
CA SER A 145 14.95 18.88 -14.38
C SER A 145 16.45 18.68 -14.11
N SER A 146 16.91 18.73 -12.84
CA SER A 146 18.28 18.45 -12.43
C SER A 146 18.34 17.87 -11.01
N PRO A 147 19.44 17.18 -10.64
CA PRO A 147 19.67 16.74 -9.26
C PRO A 147 19.58 17.88 -8.24
N ASP A 148 20.07 19.08 -8.56
CA ASP A 148 20.00 20.24 -7.66
C ASP A 148 18.55 20.71 -7.41
N GLN A 149 17.71 20.76 -8.46
CA GLN A 149 16.30 21.13 -8.28
C GLN A 149 15.53 20.04 -7.55
N TYR A 150 15.92 18.78 -7.74
CA TYR A 150 15.35 17.67 -6.99
C TYR A 150 15.73 17.75 -5.51
N LEU A 151 17.01 18.04 -5.20
CA LEU A 151 17.46 18.27 -3.82
C LEU A 151 16.70 19.42 -3.16
N ALA A 152 16.54 20.55 -3.87
CA ALA A 152 15.78 21.68 -3.37
C ALA A 152 14.31 21.30 -3.06
N TRP A 153 13.69 20.47 -3.90
CA TRP A 153 12.37 19.92 -3.62
C TRP A 153 12.37 18.97 -2.42
N LEU A 154 13.32 18.04 -2.33
CA LEU A 154 13.46 17.12 -1.17
C LEU A 154 13.56 17.91 0.14
N GLN A 155 14.38 18.96 0.16
CA GLN A 155 14.57 19.83 1.33
C GLN A 155 13.31 20.61 1.72
N ALA A 156 12.42 20.90 0.76
CA ALA A 156 11.16 21.59 1.00
C ALA A 156 10.03 20.65 1.46
N VAL A 157 10.22 19.33 1.44
CA VAL A 157 9.23 18.39 1.96
C VAL A 157 9.33 18.33 3.48
N GLU A 158 8.26 18.78 4.12
CA GLU A 158 8.10 18.72 5.57
C GLU A 158 7.92 17.27 6.05
N LEU A 159 8.53 16.95 7.20
CA LEU A 159 8.44 15.65 7.86
C LEU A 159 7.71 15.71 9.22
N SER A 160 6.99 16.81 9.49
CA SER A 160 6.18 17.01 10.72
C SER A 160 5.04 15.99 10.88
N ASN A 161 4.61 15.35 9.79
CA ASN A 161 3.93 14.06 9.81
C ASN A 161 4.72 13.10 8.94
N SER A 162 5.40 12.14 9.59
CA SER A 162 6.32 11.24 8.91
C SER A 162 5.65 10.46 7.79
N TRP A 163 4.41 9.96 7.98
CA TRP A 163 3.70 9.23 6.94
C TRP A 163 3.54 10.08 5.67
N ARG A 164 2.97 11.29 5.77
CA ARG A 164 2.70 12.10 4.57
C ARG A 164 3.98 12.60 3.92
N GLY A 165 4.93 13.10 4.72
CA GLY A 165 6.21 13.58 4.23
C GLY A 165 6.98 12.50 3.48
N CYS A 166 7.13 11.33 4.08
CA CYS A 166 7.82 10.20 3.47
C CYS A 166 7.04 9.61 2.27
N ASP A 167 5.70 9.68 2.23
CA ASP A 167 4.92 9.27 1.06
C ASP A 167 5.22 10.16 -0.15
N ARG A 168 5.33 11.48 0.06
CA ARG A 168 5.75 12.42 -0.99
C ARG A 168 7.16 12.11 -1.48
N LEU A 169 8.12 11.97 -0.55
CA LEU A 169 9.52 11.65 -0.88
C LEU A 169 9.63 10.33 -1.66
N SER A 170 8.93 9.28 -1.22
CA SER A 170 9.01 7.95 -1.84
C SER A 170 8.35 7.89 -3.22
N THR A 171 7.22 8.59 -3.39
CA THR A 171 6.47 8.56 -4.66
C THR A 171 7.19 9.27 -5.80
N SER A 172 8.18 10.12 -5.54
CA SER A 172 9.03 10.69 -6.59
C SER A 172 9.81 9.63 -7.39
N SER A 173 10.04 8.45 -6.82
CA SER A 173 10.71 7.31 -7.49
C SER A 173 10.07 6.95 -8.83
N VAL A 174 8.76 7.19 -8.99
CA VAL A 174 8.05 6.94 -10.26
C VAL A 174 8.62 7.78 -11.41
N TYR A 175 9.08 9.00 -11.12
CA TYR A 175 9.69 9.89 -12.10
C TYR A 175 11.18 9.62 -12.24
N VAL A 176 11.89 9.38 -11.12
CA VAL A 176 13.32 9.05 -11.14
C VAL A 176 13.60 7.83 -12.03
N ARG A 177 12.74 6.79 -11.97
CA ARG A 177 12.86 5.59 -12.81
C ARG A 177 12.66 5.83 -14.31
N GLN A 178 12.06 6.96 -14.70
CA GLN A 178 11.89 7.34 -16.11
C GLN A 178 13.05 8.20 -16.63
N VAL A 179 13.99 8.63 -15.77
CA VAL A 179 15.13 9.46 -16.18
C VAL A 179 16.10 8.63 -17.02
N GLU A 180 16.46 9.18 -18.17
CA GLU A 180 17.52 8.68 -19.05
C GLU A 180 18.55 9.80 -19.33
N PRO A 181 19.83 9.47 -19.60
CA PRO A 181 20.41 8.12 -19.53
C PRO A 181 20.58 7.63 -18.08
N ALA A 182 20.88 6.34 -17.90
CA ALA A 182 21.12 5.71 -16.59
C ALA A 182 22.05 6.52 -15.66
N ALA A 183 23.17 7.04 -16.16
CA ALA A 183 24.11 7.84 -15.35
C ALA A 183 23.46 9.10 -14.74
N ARG A 184 22.50 9.72 -15.44
CA ARG A 184 21.74 10.85 -14.91
C ARG A 184 20.77 10.39 -13.84
N ARG A 185 20.08 9.27 -14.06
CA ARG A 185 19.18 8.67 -13.06
C ARG A 185 19.93 8.35 -11.77
N ASP A 186 21.13 7.79 -11.87
CA ASP A 186 21.97 7.44 -10.72
C ASP A 186 22.29 8.69 -9.87
N ALA A 187 22.50 9.86 -10.49
CA ALA A 187 22.70 11.12 -9.78
C ALA A 187 21.46 11.55 -8.96
N PHE A 188 20.24 11.39 -9.49
CA PHE A 188 19.00 11.64 -8.73
C PHE A 188 18.84 10.66 -7.58
N VAL A 189 19.17 9.38 -7.81
CA VAL A 189 19.09 8.32 -6.80
C VAL A 189 20.08 8.60 -5.65
N GLN A 190 21.33 8.94 -5.96
CA GLN A 190 22.34 9.29 -4.96
C GLN A 190 21.90 10.52 -4.15
N THR A 191 21.41 11.56 -4.83
CA THR A 191 20.90 12.78 -4.19
C THR A 191 19.80 12.46 -3.16
N ALA A 192 18.87 11.55 -3.49
CA ALA A 192 17.83 11.12 -2.56
C ALA A 192 18.41 10.35 -1.38
N PHE A 193 19.32 9.40 -1.60
CA PHE A 193 19.89 8.61 -0.52
C PHE A 193 20.75 9.42 0.43
N ASP A 194 21.54 10.38 -0.07
CA ASP A 194 22.32 11.29 0.78
C ASP A 194 21.39 12.12 1.67
N PHE A 195 20.30 12.65 1.08
CA PHE A 195 19.29 13.38 1.83
C PHE A 195 18.57 12.50 2.87
N PHE A 196 18.18 11.27 2.52
CA PHE A 196 17.53 10.36 3.46
C PHE A 196 18.46 9.95 4.61
N ALA A 197 19.74 9.72 4.33
CA ALA A 197 20.73 9.36 5.34
C ALA A 197 20.94 10.49 6.36
N ASP A 198 20.97 11.75 5.91
CA ASP A 198 21.09 12.93 6.76
C ASP A 198 19.88 13.12 7.70
N ARG A 199 18.68 12.68 7.27
CA ARG A 199 17.43 12.90 8.00
C ARG A 199 16.96 11.73 8.88
N GLN A 200 17.64 10.59 8.86
CA GLN A 200 17.25 9.44 9.67
C GLN A 200 17.66 9.65 11.13
N ASP A 201 16.73 9.54 12.08
CA ASP A 201 17.05 9.68 13.50
C ASP A 201 17.96 8.51 13.96
N PRO A 202 19.13 8.81 14.56
CA PRO A 202 20.12 7.77 14.86
C PRO A 202 19.74 6.86 16.02
N ARG A 203 18.74 7.23 16.85
CA ARG A 203 18.33 6.48 18.05
C ARG A 203 17.22 5.50 17.73
N SER A 204 16.20 5.96 17.02
CA SER A 204 15.02 5.20 16.62
C SER A 204 15.19 4.49 15.28
N GLY A 205 16.08 4.99 14.41
CA GLY A 205 16.21 4.54 13.02
C GLY A 205 15.04 4.97 12.13
N LEU A 206 14.10 5.77 12.64
CA LEU A 206 12.93 6.21 11.89
C LEU A 206 13.16 7.59 11.26
N TRP A 207 12.28 7.97 10.33
CA TRP A 207 12.26 9.29 9.72
C TRP A 207 11.09 10.11 10.24
N GLY A 208 11.28 11.44 10.34
CA GLY A 208 10.22 12.40 10.61
C GLY A 208 9.61 12.34 12.01
N GLU A 209 8.47 13.01 12.16
CA GLU A 209 7.77 13.21 13.43
C GLU A 209 6.40 12.50 13.47
N GLY A 210 5.76 12.54 14.65
CA GLY A 210 4.48 11.88 14.94
C GLY A 210 4.62 10.79 15.99
N SER A 211 3.54 10.02 16.22
CA SER A 211 3.59 8.82 17.06
C SER A 211 4.57 7.77 16.51
N CYS A 212 4.90 6.74 17.29
CA CYS A 212 5.80 5.70 16.81
C CYS A 212 5.21 5.01 15.58
N TYR A 213 3.91 4.71 15.55
CA TYR A 213 3.25 4.17 14.36
C TYR A 213 3.25 5.11 13.14
N VAL A 214 3.14 6.43 13.33
CA VAL A 214 3.25 7.40 12.22
C VAL A 214 4.67 7.42 11.65
N GLN A 215 5.68 7.42 12.51
CA GLN A 215 7.09 7.35 12.10
C GLN A 215 7.44 6.02 11.42
N ILE A 216 6.99 4.88 11.97
CA ILE A 216 7.11 3.56 11.32
C ILE A 216 6.42 3.56 9.96
N SER A 217 5.26 4.21 9.84
CA SER A 217 4.54 4.31 8.57
C SER A 217 5.30 5.16 7.54
N GLY A 218 5.97 6.24 7.95
CA GLY A 218 6.84 7.01 7.06
C GLY A 218 8.12 6.26 6.67
N THR A 219 8.79 5.58 7.61
CA THR A 219 9.89 4.65 7.32
C THR A 219 9.46 3.57 6.33
N PHE A 220 8.26 3.02 6.51
CA PHE A 220 7.63 2.13 5.53
C PHE A 220 7.37 2.82 4.18
N LYS A 221 7.11 4.12 4.10
CA LYS A 221 7.04 4.76 2.77
C LYS A 221 8.42 4.85 2.13
N LEU A 222 9.44 5.28 2.87
CA LEU A 222 10.79 5.40 2.35
C LEU A 222 11.39 4.05 1.95
N HIS A 223 11.11 2.95 2.66
CA HIS A 223 11.63 1.63 2.24
C HIS A 223 11.21 1.27 0.81
N MET A 224 10.06 1.74 0.34
CA MET A 224 9.66 1.49 -1.06
C MET A 224 10.64 2.15 -2.03
N PHE A 225 11.18 3.33 -1.71
CA PHE A 225 12.23 3.96 -2.53
C PHE A 225 13.51 3.12 -2.51
N TYR A 226 13.96 2.70 -1.33
CA TYR A 226 15.11 1.80 -1.16
C TYR A 226 14.95 0.50 -1.96
N ASP A 227 13.79 -0.15 -1.89
CA ASP A 227 13.47 -1.37 -2.62
C ASP A 227 13.49 -1.17 -4.15
N HIS A 228 12.93 -0.07 -4.66
CA HIS A 228 12.93 0.24 -6.10
C HIS A 228 14.33 0.36 -6.70
N PHE A 229 15.33 0.74 -5.89
CA PHE A 229 16.72 0.88 -6.32
C PHE A 229 17.63 -0.19 -5.70
N HIS A 230 17.05 -1.23 -5.10
CA HIS A 230 17.76 -2.39 -4.54
C HIS A 230 18.83 -2.03 -3.50
N VAL A 231 18.55 -1.02 -2.67
CA VAL A 231 19.42 -0.59 -1.57
C VAL A 231 18.85 -1.08 -0.25
N PRO A 232 19.63 -1.71 0.65
CA PRO A 232 19.17 -2.11 1.98
C PRO A 232 18.75 -0.90 2.83
N LEU A 233 17.85 -1.13 3.79
CA LEU A 233 17.50 -0.08 4.74
C LEU A 233 18.67 0.16 5.71
N PRO A 234 18.99 1.42 6.03
CA PRO A 234 19.95 1.73 7.09
C PRO A 234 19.32 1.54 8.48
N ARG A 235 20.16 1.25 9.49
CA ARG A 235 19.79 1.18 10.92
C ARG A 235 18.70 0.16 11.25
N GLU A 236 18.75 -1.02 10.63
CA GLU A 236 17.74 -2.07 10.78
C GLU A 236 17.51 -2.47 12.25
N ASP A 237 18.56 -2.52 13.07
CA ASP A 237 18.45 -2.83 14.50
C ASP A 237 17.60 -1.79 15.26
N GLN A 238 17.82 -0.49 14.99
CA GLN A 238 17.04 0.56 15.64
C GLN A 238 15.58 0.56 15.16
N ILE A 239 15.37 0.33 13.86
CA ILE A 239 14.02 0.18 13.29
C ILE A 239 13.30 -1.02 13.93
N TYR A 240 13.99 -2.15 14.10
CA TYR A 240 13.47 -3.35 14.77
C TYR A 240 13.02 -3.05 16.20
N GLN A 241 13.86 -2.38 17.01
CA GLN A 241 13.50 -2.01 18.37
C GLN A 241 12.30 -1.06 18.44
N SER A 242 12.23 -0.08 17.53
CA SER A 242 11.08 0.83 17.43
C SER A 242 9.79 0.09 17.06
N ILE A 243 9.86 -0.90 16.15
CA ILE A 243 8.72 -1.76 15.80
C ILE A 243 8.25 -2.56 17.01
N LEU A 244 9.15 -3.20 17.76
CA LEU A 244 8.78 -3.95 18.97
C LEU A 244 8.15 -3.04 20.03
N PHE A 245 8.69 -1.84 20.20
CA PHE A 245 8.12 -0.85 21.12
C PHE A 245 6.68 -0.51 20.73
N ALA A 246 6.43 -0.15 19.47
CA ALA A 246 5.09 0.20 19.00
C ALA A 246 4.10 -0.96 19.15
N LEU A 247 4.48 -2.18 18.73
CA LEU A 247 3.62 -3.37 18.83
C LEU A 247 3.18 -3.66 20.28
N ARG A 248 4.04 -3.40 21.27
CA ARG A 248 3.79 -3.71 22.68
C ARG A 248 3.08 -2.59 23.44
N HIS A 249 3.21 -1.33 23.02
CA HIS A 249 2.81 -0.17 23.83
C HIS A 249 1.85 0.80 23.15
N GLU A 250 1.69 0.74 21.83
CA GLU A 250 0.75 1.60 21.11
C GLU A 250 -0.47 0.81 20.60
N GLU A 251 -1.60 1.50 20.44
CA GLU A 251 -2.80 0.90 19.85
C GLU A 251 -2.77 1.01 18.32
N ALA A 252 -2.77 -0.14 17.64
CA ALA A 252 -2.95 -0.19 16.19
C ALA A 252 -4.42 0.07 15.81
N ALA A 253 -4.82 1.35 15.76
CA ALA A 253 -6.17 1.77 15.39
C ALA A 253 -6.46 1.74 13.88
N ASP A 254 -5.43 1.51 13.06
CA ASP A 254 -5.49 1.52 11.59
C ASP A 254 -4.76 0.29 11.01
N MET A 255 -5.28 -0.32 9.95
CA MET A 255 -4.69 -1.48 9.28
C MET A 255 -3.23 -1.26 8.84
N CYS A 256 -2.86 -0.03 8.50
CA CYS A 256 -1.47 0.32 8.14
C CYS A 256 -0.54 0.20 9.35
N TYR A 257 -1.03 0.49 10.56
CA TYR A 257 -0.24 0.34 11.79
C TYR A 257 0.02 -1.13 12.10
N ILE A 258 -0.78 -2.04 11.55
CA ILE A 258 -0.51 -3.48 11.58
C ILE A 258 0.44 -3.87 10.43
N ARG A 259 0.12 -3.46 9.21
CA ARG A 259 0.83 -3.89 8.00
C ARG A 259 2.26 -3.37 7.92
N ASN A 260 2.47 -2.09 8.23
CA ASN A 260 3.75 -1.41 7.98
C ASN A 260 4.90 -2.01 8.83
N PRO A 261 4.74 -2.22 10.15
CA PRO A 261 5.78 -2.88 10.94
C PRO A 261 6.11 -4.28 10.43
N ILE A 262 5.10 -5.11 10.17
CA ILE A 262 5.29 -6.51 9.75
C ILE A 262 6.02 -6.59 8.40
N HIS A 263 5.68 -5.70 7.47
CA HIS A 263 6.38 -5.62 6.19
C HIS A 263 7.85 -5.20 6.34
N LEU A 264 8.14 -4.22 7.21
CA LEU A 264 9.51 -3.80 7.48
C LEU A 264 10.34 -4.94 8.09
N LEU A 265 9.79 -5.68 9.05
CA LEU A 265 10.45 -6.85 9.63
C LEU A 265 10.87 -7.86 8.57
N SER A 266 9.98 -8.15 7.63
CA SER A 266 10.25 -9.08 6.53
C SER A 266 11.25 -8.54 5.52
N TYR A 267 11.20 -7.24 5.23
CA TYR A 267 12.14 -6.59 4.33
C TYR A 267 13.58 -6.62 4.85
N MET A 268 13.78 -6.32 6.14
CA MET A 268 15.10 -6.31 6.79
C MET A 268 15.70 -7.72 6.98
N LYS A 269 14.92 -8.79 6.76
CA LYS A 269 15.36 -10.21 6.84
C LYS A 269 16.11 -10.54 8.15
N LEU A 270 15.72 -9.92 9.25
CA LEU A 270 16.34 -10.11 10.55
C LEU A 270 16.08 -11.51 11.11
N GLN A 271 17.01 -12.00 11.94
CA GLN A 271 16.80 -13.20 12.73
C GLN A 271 15.97 -12.85 13.98
N ILE A 272 14.68 -13.18 13.96
CA ILE A 272 13.76 -12.92 15.08
C ILE A 272 13.75 -14.12 16.01
N HIS A 273 13.92 -13.88 17.32
CA HIS A 273 13.86 -14.93 18.32
C HIS A 273 12.46 -15.60 18.31
N PRO A 274 12.34 -16.95 18.38
CA PRO A 274 11.04 -17.64 18.21
C PRO A 274 9.93 -17.16 19.16
N GLN A 275 10.28 -16.81 20.40
CA GLN A 275 9.33 -16.27 21.36
C GLN A 275 8.81 -14.88 20.96
N GLU A 276 9.68 -14.03 20.43
CA GLU A 276 9.29 -12.70 19.93
C GLU A 276 8.49 -12.83 18.64
N LEU A 277 8.87 -13.74 17.74
CA LEU A 277 8.09 -14.01 16.53
C LEU A 277 6.66 -14.46 16.85
N ARG A 278 6.51 -15.37 17.82
CA ARG A 278 5.19 -15.79 18.31
C ARG A 278 4.39 -14.60 18.85
N GLU A 279 5.01 -13.73 19.66
CA GLU A 279 4.38 -12.53 20.20
C GLU A 279 3.93 -11.56 19.07
N ILE A 280 4.81 -11.31 18.09
CA ILE A 280 4.53 -10.45 16.93
C ILE A 280 3.30 -10.97 16.15
N ILE A 281 3.27 -12.27 15.83
CA ILE A 281 2.14 -12.87 15.11
C ILE A 281 0.86 -12.83 15.97
N GLN A 282 0.96 -13.07 17.27
CA GLN A 282 -0.17 -13.01 18.19
C GLN A 282 -0.80 -11.60 18.24
N ILE A 283 0.03 -10.55 18.42
CA ILE A 283 -0.43 -9.15 18.41
C ILE A 283 -1.04 -8.79 17.06
N THR A 284 -0.39 -9.20 15.97
CA THR A 284 -0.85 -8.96 14.60
C THR A 284 -2.23 -9.57 14.36
N LEU A 285 -2.42 -10.85 14.70
CA LEU A 285 -3.68 -11.56 14.57
C LEU A 285 -4.78 -10.89 15.41
N ALA A 286 -4.47 -10.53 16.66
CA ALA A 286 -5.43 -9.87 17.55
C ALA A 286 -5.90 -8.52 16.96
N ASN A 287 -4.99 -7.72 16.41
CA ASN A 287 -5.34 -6.46 15.78
C ASN A 287 -6.11 -6.63 14.46
N MET A 288 -5.77 -7.62 13.63
CA MET A 288 -6.54 -7.93 12.42
C MET A 288 -7.98 -8.32 12.73
N LYS A 289 -8.21 -9.14 13.77
CA LYS A 289 -9.56 -9.55 14.21
C LYS A 289 -10.45 -8.34 14.53
N ARG A 290 -9.89 -7.25 15.05
CA ARG A 290 -10.63 -6.03 15.40
C ARG A 290 -11.07 -5.21 14.18
N LEU A 291 -10.41 -5.41 13.04
CA LEU A 291 -10.70 -4.71 11.78
C LEU A 291 -11.52 -5.56 10.80
N LEU A 292 -11.73 -6.85 11.09
CA LEU A 292 -12.63 -7.71 10.33
C LEU A 292 -14.08 -7.26 10.50
N ARG A 293 -14.84 -7.20 9.41
CA ARG A 293 -16.23 -6.73 9.38
C ARG A 293 -17.20 -7.86 9.04
N ALA A 294 -18.46 -7.64 9.40
CA ALA A 294 -19.54 -8.60 9.20
C ALA A 294 -19.82 -8.91 7.73
N ASP A 295 -19.42 -8.02 6.82
CA ASP A 295 -19.51 -8.22 5.38
C ASP A 295 -18.43 -9.16 4.82
N GLY A 296 -17.45 -9.57 5.65
CA GLY A 296 -16.34 -10.44 5.28
C GLY A 296 -15.09 -9.69 4.82
N GLY A 297 -15.15 -8.37 4.67
CA GLY A 297 -14.00 -7.53 4.38
C GLY A 297 -13.31 -7.01 5.65
N PHE A 298 -12.23 -6.26 5.46
CA PHE A 298 -11.54 -5.56 6.54
C PHE A 298 -11.71 -4.06 6.37
N SER A 299 -11.87 -3.32 7.45
CA SER A 299 -11.86 -1.86 7.41
C SER A 299 -10.47 -1.30 7.67
N ARG A 300 -10.17 -0.12 7.14
CA ARG A 300 -8.92 0.59 7.44
C ARG A 300 -8.80 1.01 8.90
N GLU A 301 -9.89 1.39 9.57
CA GLU A 301 -9.84 1.88 10.96
C GLU A 301 -10.85 1.13 11.84
N LEU A 302 -10.62 1.14 13.16
CA LEU A 302 -11.48 0.45 14.13
C LEU A 302 -12.93 0.93 14.11
N ALA A 303 -13.16 2.23 13.87
CA ALA A 303 -14.50 2.79 13.87
C ALA A 303 -15.22 2.62 12.53
N HIS A 304 -14.51 2.71 11.41
CA HIS A 304 -15.09 2.73 10.06
C HIS A 304 -14.02 2.65 8.97
N SER A 305 -14.44 2.43 7.74
CA SER A 305 -13.61 2.66 6.56
C SER A 305 -13.66 4.15 6.17
N PRO A 306 -12.51 4.82 6.00
CA PRO A 306 -12.46 6.26 5.75
C PRO A 306 -13.07 6.60 4.39
N THR A 307 -13.70 7.76 4.29
CA THR A 307 -14.28 8.22 3.02
C THR A 307 -13.20 8.58 2.00
N ALA A 308 -12.05 9.07 2.45
CA ALA A 308 -10.96 9.57 1.61
C ALA A 308 -9.60 9.00 2.07
N PRO A 309 -9.18 7.82 1.58
CA PRO A 309 -7.97 7.17 2.03
C PRO A 309 -6.68 7.94 1.68
N ASN A 310 -6.72 8.87 0.73
CA ASN A 310 -5.56 9.70 0.37
C ASN A 310 -5.13 10.67 1.48
N VAL A 311 -6.02 10.99 2.42
CA VAL A 311 -5.74 11.88 3.55
C VAL A 311 -5.92 11.23 4.92
N ALA A 312 -6.53 10.04 4.98
CA ALA A 312 -6.99 9.40 6.22
C ALA A 312 -5.90 9.02 7.23
N GLN A 313 -4.61 9.04 6.84
CA GLN A 313 -3.51 8.73 7.76
C GLN A 313 -3.07 9.92 8.62
N VAL A 314 -3.43 11.14 8.24
CA VAL A 314 -3.33 12.29 9.15
C VAL A 314 -4.58 12.26 10.03
N LYS A 315 -4.41 11.79 11.27
CA LYS A 315 -5.52 11.52 12.20
C LYS A 315 -6.07 12.80 12.83
N HIS A 316 -7.22 12.69 13.49
CA HIS A 316 -7.80 13.81 14.22
C HIS A 316 -6.81 14.32 15.29
N GLY A 317 -6.52 15.62 15.26
CA GLY A 317 -5.52 16.25 16.14
C GLY A 317 -4.09 16.25 15.57
N GLU A 318 -3.84 15.54 14.48
CA GLU A 318 -2.58 15.64 13.73
C GLU A 318 -2.66 16.74 12.66
N TRP A 319 -1.49 17.14 12.17
CA TRP A 319 -1.40 18.19 11.17
C TRP A 319 -0.26 17.91 10.18
N TYR A 320 -0.46 18.32 8.93
CA TYR A 320 0.59 18.35 7.92
C TYR A 320 0.43 19.61 7.05
N PRO A 321 1.50 20.38 6.81
CA PRO A 321 1.43 21.58 5.99
C PRO A 321 1.14 21.22 4.52
N GLY A 322 0.19 21.93 3.92
CA GLY A 322 -0.16 21.70 2.52
C GLY A 322 -0.84 20.35 2.27
N MET A 323 -1.56 19.81 3.26
CA MET A 323 -2.39 18.62 3.07
C MET A 323 -3.38 18.84 1.91
N PRO A 324 -3.46 17.92 0.92
CA PRO A 324 -4.35 18.08 -0.21
C PRO A 324 -5.82 17.95 0.22
N ALA A 325 -6.72 18.41 -0.64
CA ALA A 325 -8.15 18.19 -0.44
C ALA A 325 -8.48 16.67 -0.47
N ALA A 326 -9.43 16.27 0.37
CA ALA A 326 -9.89 14.89 0.46
C ALA A 326 -10.55 14.43 -0.86
N VAL A 327 -10.13 13.26 -1.36
CA VAL A 327 -10.78 12.61 -2.51
C VAL A 327 -11.68 11.50 -1.98
N HIS A 328 -12.96 11.82 -1.82
CA HIS A 328 -13.93 10.87 -1.30
C HIS A 328 -14.23 9.77 -2.33
N ILE A 329 -13.98 8.52 -1.94
CA ILE A 329 -14.28 7.31 -2.72
C ILE A 329 -15.05 6.27 -1.90
N GLY A 330 -15.30 6.51 -0.61
CA GLY A 330 -16.10 5.66 0.27
C GLY A 330 -17.14 6.45 1.06
N GLY A 331 -18.17 5.76 1.56
CA GLY A 331 -19.26 6.36 2.33
C GLY A 331 -19.02 6.50 3.83
N GLY A 332 -17.87 6.05 4.35
CA GLY A 332 -17.51 6.27 5.75
C GLY A 332 -18.17 5.30 6.74
N LYS A 333 -18.63 4.12 6.29
CA LYS A 333 -19.41 3.19 7.11
C LYS A 333 -18.52 2.15 7.82
N MET A 334 -19.12 1.42 8.76
CA MET A 334 -18.55 0.21 9.37
C MET A 334 -18.60 -0.97 8.39
N GLU A 335 -17.72 -0.97 7.40
CA GLU A 335 -17.71 -1.92 6.30
C GLU A 335 -16.27 -2.28 5.90
N GLY A 336 -16.09 -3.35 5.14
CA GLY A 336 -14.80 -3.67 4.55
C GLY A 336 -14.46 -2.75 3.36
N ASP A 337 -13.17 -2.45 3.19
CA ASP A 337 -12.65 -1.68 2.06
C ASP A 337 -11.43 -2.34 1.38
N MET A 338 -11.22 -1.96 0.12
CA MET A 338 -10.22 -2.53 -0.78
C MET A 338 -8.78 -2.35 -0.27
N ASN A 339 -8.51 -1.22 0.37
CA ASN A 339 -7.19 -0.91 0.86
C ASN A 339 -6.84 -1.80 2.06
N ALA A 340 -7.75 -1.93 3.03
CA ALA A 340 -7.51 -2.81 4.17
C ALA A 340 -7.53 -4.29 3.78
N GLY A 341 -8.42 -4.72 2.88
CA GLY A 341 -8.45 -6.10 2.38
C GLY A 341 -7.15 -6.52 1.69
N THR A 342 -6.56 -5.62 0.89
CA THR A 342 -5.26 -5.85 0.24
C THR A 342 -4.12 -5.94 1.26
N GLN A 343 -4.18 -5.13 2.32
CA GLN A 343 -3.19 -5.15 3.40
C GLN A 343 -3.32 -6.40 4.27
N ALA A 344 -4.53 -6.85 4.58
CA ALA A 344 -4.78 -8.04 5.38
C ALA A 344 -4.14 -9.28 4.75
N LEU A 345 -4.31 -9.46 3.43
CA LEU A 345 -3.65 -10.56 2.71
C LEU A 345 -2.12 -10.45 2.73
N LEU A 346 -1.59 -9.23 2.63
CA LEU A 346 -0.15 -9.02 2.69
C LEU A 346 0.40 -9.34 4.08
N ILE A 347 -0.28 -8.89 5.15
CA ILE A 347 0.07 -9.23 6.53
C ILE A 347 0.14 -10.74 6.68
N ARG A 348 -0.90 -11.45 6.23
CA ARG A 348 -0.94 -12.92 6.25
C ARG A 348 0.28 -13.52 5.58
N SER A 349 0.53 -13.20 4.31
CA SER A 349 1.68 -13.74 3.57
C SER A 349 3.00 -13.46 4.27
N VAL A 350 3.17 -12.26 4.82
CA VAL A 350 4.39 -11.87 5.51
C VAL A 350 4.56 -12.61 6.84
N CYS A 351 3.49 -12.85 7.61
CA CYS A 351 3.57 -13.64 8.84
C CYS A 351 4.03 -15.08 8.56
N TYR A 352 3.55 -15.71 7.50
CA TYR A 352 4.05 -17.02 7.05
C TYR A 352 5.54 -16.96 6.68
N GLN A 353 5.93 -15.95 5.89
CA GLN A 353 7.33 -15.76 5.49
C GLN A 353 8.25 -15.57 6.70
N LEU A 354 7.86 -14.76 7.68
CA LEU A 354 8.63 -14.55 8.92
C LEU A 354 8.77 -15.84 9.74
N ALA A 355 7.77 -16.74 9.67
CA ALA A 355 7.82 -18.06 10.28
C ALA A 355 8.64 -19.09 9.49
N GLY A 356 9.16 -18.74 8.31
CA GLY A 356 9.85 -19.68 7.43
C GLY A 356 8.91 -20.74 6.82
N GLU A 357 7.61 -20.45 6.78
CA GLU A 357 6.56 -21.36 6.30
C GLU A 357 5.98 -20.84 4.97
N VAL A 358 5.55 -21.74 4.10
CA VAL A 358 4.84 -21.36 2.87
C VAL A 358 3.37 -21.15 3.19
N ALA A 359 2.84 -19.97 2.88
CA ALA A 359 1.42 -19.69 3.08
C ALA A 359 0.56 -20.65 2.24
N PRO A 360 -0.37 -21.42 2.85
CA PRO A 360 -1.25 -22.28 2.09
C PRO A 360 -2.22 -21.44 1.26
N LYS A 361 -2.82 -22.07 0.25
CA LYS A 361 -3.93 -21.47 -0.47
C LYS A 361 -5.13 -21.29 0.47
N LEU A 362 -5.77 -20.13 0.42
CA LEU A 362 -7.00 -19.89 1.18
C LEU A 362 -8.15 -20.74 0.62
N ALA A 363 -8.78 -21.58 1.44
CA ALA A 363 -9.86 -22.47 1.01
C ALA A 363 -11.02 -21.71 0.33
N ALA A 364 -11.37 -20.53 0.85
CA ALA A 364 -12.42 -19.67 0.28
C ALA A 364 -12.12 -19.18 -1.16
N SER A 365 -10.87 -19.29 -1.63
CA SER A 365 -10.52 -18.94 -3.02
C SER A 365 -10.91 -20.02 -4.03
N ASP A 366 -11.10 -21.28 -3.61
CA ASP A 366 -11.53 -22.37 -4.50
C ASP A 366 -12.99 -22.25 -4.92
N THR A 367 -13.81 -21.61 -4.07
CA THR A 367 -15.23 -21.36 -4.33
C THR A 367 -15.47 -19.98 -4.94
N TYR A 368 -14.43 -19.20 -5.20
CA TYR A 368 -14.57 -17.89 -5.82
C TYR A 368 -15.04 -18.02 -7.27
N VAL A 369 -16.23 -17.50 -7.53
CA VAL A 369 -16.81 -17.39 -8.86
C VAL A 369 -16.69 -15.94 -9.31
N TYR A 370 -16.07 -15.73 -10.47
CA TYR A 370 -16.00 -14.40 -11.07
C TYR A 370 -17.41 -13.88 -11.37
N PRO A 371 -17.71 -12.61 -11.03
CA PRO A 371 -19.00 -12.03 -11.38
C PRO A 371 -19.24 -12.09 -12.89
N SER A 372 -20.29 -12.78 -13.31
CA SER A 372 -20.76 -12.78 -14.70
C SER A 372 -21.70 -11.59 -14.94
N ARG A 373 -21.81 -11.18 -16.21
CA ARG A 373 -22.78 -10.15 -16.63
C ARG A 373 -24.21 -10.59 -16.41
#